data_AF-K1YMR9-F1
#
_entry.id   AF-K1YMR9-F1
#
_cell.length_a   1.000
_cell.length_b   1.000
_cell.length_c   1.000
_cell.angle_alpha   90.00
_cell.angle_beta   90.00
_cell.angle_gamma   90.00
#
_symmetry.space_group_name_H-M   'P 1'
#
loop_
_entity.id
_entity.type
_entity.pdbx_description
1 polymer ?
#
loop_
_entity_poly.entity_id
_entity_poly.type
_entity_poly.pdbx_seq_one_letter_code
_entity_poly.pdbx_strand_id
1 'polypeptide(L)'
;RRGHHSAQVRTAVALLREAGVSVGVQLMPGLPGETRRSFLAGIDEVIRLQPDFARIYPAVVVQDSGLERLYLENDYNPLRLNEAVVLTARAYAKLTAAGIGVVRMGLQPTASLAASIVAGPFHPAFGELVQSRIWLKKLRAALARLLPGEHLAIHISHRDRSAVSGIRKENINRLEQLGFAGRFTIVPEKSMERGSIRYVVC
;
A
#
# COMPACT_ATOMS: atom_id res chain seq x y z
N ARG A 1 7.47 -15.59 18.35
CA ARG A 1 8.52 -14.65 18.83
C ARG A 1 9.49 -14.40 17.67
N ARG A 2 9.92 -13.15 17.41
CA ARG A 2 10.93 -12.90 16.37
C ARG A 2 12.31 -13.37 16.85
N GLY A 3 13.10 -13.96 15.95
CA GLY A 3 14.48 -14.39 16.22
C GLY A 3 15.54 -13.31 16.01
N HIS A 4 15.14 -12.05 15.82
CA HIS A 4 16.05 -10.91 15.60
C HIS A 4 15.51 -9.64 16.27
N HIS A 5 16.40 -8.68 16.55
CA HIS A 5 16.07 -7.33 17.02
C HIS A 5 16.54 -6.24 16.05
N SER A 6 16.09 -5.01 16.26
CA SER A 6 16.34 -3.88 15.34
C SER A 6 17.82 -3.61 15.10
N ALA A 7 18.66 -3.63 16.13
CA ALA A 7 20.11 -3.43 15.96
C ALA A 7 20.78 -4.48 15.06
N GLN A 8 20.38 -5.76 15.13
CA GLN A 8 20.87 -6.78 14.19
C GLN A 8 20.48 -6.46 12.75
N VAL A 9 19.28 -5.93 12.51
CA VAL A 9 18.86 -5.50 11.16
C VAL A 9 19.76 -4.36 10.67
N ARG A 10 20.09 -3.36 11.51
CA ARG A 10 20.98 -2.25 11.10
C ARG A 10 22.36 -2.77 10.70
N THR A 11 22.94 -3.63 11.53
CA THR A 11 24.25 -4.25 11.26
C THR A 11 24.21 -5.08 9.98
N ALA A 12 23.19 -5.91 9.78
CA ALA A 12 23.06 -6.71 8.58
C ALA A 12 22.94 -5.86 7.32
N VAL A 13 22.13 -4.79 7.34
CA VAL A 13 21.99 -3.87 6.20
C VAL A 13 23.32 -3.18 5.88
N ALA A 14 24.08 -2.72 6.88
CA ALA A 14 25.38 -2.09 6.68
C ALA A 14 26.37 -3.06 6.02
N LEU A 15 26.52 -4.28 6.57
CA LEU A 15 27.42 -5.30 6.04
C LEU A 15 27.09 -5.71 4.59
N LEU A 16 25.80 -5.89 4.28
CA LEU A 16 25.38 -6.25 2.92
C LEU A 16 25.70 -5.13 1.92
N ARG A 17 25.52 -3.87 2.32
CA ARG A 17 25.86 -2.72 1.49
C ARG A 17 27.36 -2.59 1.26
N GLU A 18 28.18 -2.79 2.30
CA GLU A 18 29.64 -2.80 2.18
C GLU A 18 30.13 -3.89 1.22
N ALA A 19 29.43 -5.03 1.19
CA ALA A 19 29.69 -6.12 0.24
C ALA A 19 29.13 -5.89 -1.18
N GLY A 20 28.50 -4.73 -1.46
CA GLY A 20 27.89 -4.43 -2.76
C GLY A 20 26.64 -5.25 -3.09
N VAL A 21 26.01 -5.87 -2.08
CA VAL A 21 24.80 -6.68 -2.24
C VAL A 21 23.56 -5.81 -2.14
N SER A 22 22.62 -5.98 -3.07
CA SER A 22 21.36 -5.27 -3.01
C SER A 22 20.49 -5.72 -1.83
N VAL A 23 19.98 -4.77 -1.05
CA VAL A 23 19.25 -5.00 0.20
C VAL A 23 17.78 -4.68 0.03
N GLY A 24 16.96 -5.73 0.17
CA GLY A 24 15.51 -5.62 0.27
C GLY A 24 15.01 -5.76 1.71
N VAL A 25 14.07 -4.91 2.14
CA VAL A 25 13.43 -5.01 3.46
C VAL A 25 11.98 -5.49 3.38
N GLN A 26 11.56 -6.27 4.36
CA GLN A 26 10.18 -6.76 4.49
C GLN A 26 9.46 -6.06 5.63
N LEU A 27 8.30 -5.49 5.33
CA LEU A 27 7.53 -4.64 6.22
C LEU A 27 6.13 -5.23 6.39
N MET A 28 5.74 -5.45 7.65
CA MET A 28 4.49 -6.11 7.99
C MET A 28 3.62 -5.25 8.90
N PRO A 29 2.69 -4.44 8.37
CA PRO A 29 1.74 -3.73 9.21
C PRO A 29 0.81 -4.70 9.93
N GLY A 30 0.50 -4.40 11.19
CA GLY A 30 -0.49 -5.12 12.00
C GLY A 30 0.09 -6.22 12.87
N LEU A 31 1.35 -6.15 13.28
CA LEU A 31 1.93 -7.14 14.19
C LEU A 31 1.35 -7.04 15.61
N PRO A 32 1.44 -8.09 16.44
CA PRO A 32 1.02 -8.04 17.83
C PRO A 32 1.67 -6.87 18.59
N GLY A 33 0.86 -6.07 19.29
CA GLY A 33 1.30 -4.87 20.02
C GLY A 33 1.68 -3.66 19.15
N GLU A 34 1.60 -3.77 17.81
CA GLU A 34 1.93 -2.67 16.91
C GLU A 34 0.78 -1.66 16.82
N THR A 35 1.11 -0.38 16.95
CA THR A 35 0.19 0.72 16.70
C THR A 35 0.48 1.38 15.35
N ARG A 36 -0.50 2.15 14.84
CA ARG A 36 -0.31 2.96 13.62
C ARG A 36 0.90 3.90 13.74
N ARG A 37 1.14 4.45 14.93
CA ARG A 37 2.27 5.36 15.20
C ARG A 37 3.60 4.59 15.19
N SER A 38 3.68 3.45 15.88
CA SER A 38 4.91 2.67 15.94
C SER A 38 5.29 2.09 14.57
N PHE A 39 4.31 1.63 13.79
CA PHE A 39 4.55 1.17 12.41
C PHE A 39 5.17 2.28 11.56
N LEU A 40 4.57 3.48 11.54
CA LEU A 40 5.07 4.59 10.74
C LEU A 40 6.44 5.11 11.20
N ALA A 41 6.70 5.12 12.50
CA ALA A 41 8.03 5.39 13.04
C ALA A 41 9.05 4.33 12.57
N GLY A 42 8.65 3.05 12.49
CA GLY A 42 9.45 1.99 11.90
C GLY A 42 9.74 2.22 10.41
N ILE A 43 8.81 2.80 9.65
CA ILE A 43 9.07 3.22 8.26
C ILE A 43 10.12 4.33 8.21
N ASP A 44 10.10 5.29 9.13
CA ASP A 44 11.12 6.34 9.21
C ASP A 44 12.51 5.75 9.50
N GLU A 45 12.61 4.76 10.39
CA GLU A 45 13.84 4.01 10.63
C GLU A 45 14.33 3.29 9.38
N VAL A 46 13.43 2.63 8.66
CA VAL A 46 13.76 1.91 7.42
C VAL A 46 14.28 2.87 6.34
N ILE A 47 13.68 4.05 6.21
CA ILE A 47 14.15 5.07 5.27
C ILE A 47 15.58 5.50 5.60
N ARG A 48 15.93 5.64 6.89
CA ARG A 48 17.32 5.94 7.33
C ARG A 48 18.32 4.84 6.96
N LEU A 49 17.88 3.59 6.85
CA LEU A 49 18.73 2.48 6.42
C LEU A 49 18.98 2.46 4.91
N GLN A 50 18.22 3.23 4.13
CA GLN A 50 18.33 3.35 2.68
C GLN A 50 18.43 1.98 1.96
N PRO A 51 17.48 1.04 2.16
CA PRO A 51 17.46 -0.18 1.36
C PRO A 51 17.18 0.14 -0.11
N ASP A 52 17.59 -0.76 -1.01
CA ASP A 52 17.34 -0.58 -2.44
C ASP A 52 15.85 -0.74 -2.78
N PHE A 53 15.17 -1.63 -2.06
CA PHE A 53 13.73 -1.84 -2.23
C PHE A 53 13.04 -2.35 -0.97
N ALA A 54 11.72 -2.22 -0.95
CA ALA A 54 10.86 -2.71 0.11
C ALA A 54 9.74 -3.61 -0.41
N ARG A 55 9.34 -4.57 0.42
CA ARG A 55 8.13 -5.38 0.23
C ARG A 55 7.21 -5.16 1.43
N ILE A 56 5.95 -4.84 1.19
CA ILE A 56 4.98 -4.55 2.25
C ILE A 56 3.85 -5.56 2.18
N TYR A 57 3.53 -6.24 3.28
CA TYR A 57 2.37 -7.14 3.34
C TYR A 57 1.85 -7.21 4.77
N PRO A 58 0.55 -7.05 5.00
CA PRO A 58 0.05 -7.04 6.37
C PRO A 58 0.21 -8.42 7.03
N ALA A 59 0.33 -8.43 8.34
CA ALA A 59 0.33 -9.65 9.12
C ALA A 59 -1.05 -10.34 8.99
N VAL A 60 -1.04 -11.64 8.68
CA VAL A 60 -2.22 -12.50 8.62
C VAL A 60 -2.04 -13.66 9.60
N VAL A 61 -3.13 -14.17 10.13
CA VAL A 61 -3.14 -15.35 10.98
C VAL A 61 -3.23 -16.57 10.08
N VAL A 62 -2.24 -17.46 10.20
CA VAL A 62 -2.15 -18.70 9.44
C VAL A 62 -2.27 -19.88 10.41
N GLN A 63 -2.86 -20.97 9.96
CA GLN A 63 -2.95 -22.24 10.69
C GLN A 63 -1.56 -22.67 11.21
N ASP A 64 -1.55 -23.28 12.39
CA ASP A 64 -0.39 -23.81 13.10
C ASP A 64 0.70 -22.76 13.38
N SER A 65 0.32 -21.48 13.40
CA SER A 65 1.25 -20.39 13.68
C SER A 65 1.11 -19.87 15.10
N GLY A 66 2.19 -19.27 15.62
CA GLY A 66 2.11 -18.56 16.91
C GLY A 66 1.11 -17.39 16.91
N LEU A 67 0.72 -16.86 15.74
CA LEU A 67 -0.32 -15.84 15.64
C LEU A 67 -1.73 -16.44 15.77
N GLU A 68 -1.93 -17.70 15.35
CA GLU A 68 -3.21 -18.39 15.54
C GLU A 68 -3.49 -18.61 17.01
N ARG A 69 -2.50 -19.08 17.78
CA ARG A 69 -2.64 -19.23 19.22
C ARG A 69 -3.06 -17.90 19.88
N LEU A 70 -2.33 -16.81 19.61
CA LEU A 70 -2.66 -15.49 20.16
C LEU A 70 -4.04 -14.99 19.70
N TYR A 71 -4.45 -15.32 18.48
CA TYR A 71 -5.76 -14.95 17.96
C TYR A 71 -6.89 -15.71 18.67
N LEU A 72 -6.75 -17.03 18.86
CA LEU A 72 -7.72 -17.86 19.57
C LEU A 72 -7.83 -17.50 21.06
N GLU A 73 -6.72 -17.06 21.67
CA GLU A 73 -6.66 -16.56 23.05
C GLU A 73 -7.22 -15.12 23.19
N ASN A 74 -7.60 -14.46 22.10
CA ASN A 74 -8.00 -13.04 22.03
C ASN A 74 -6.90 -12.02 22.40
N ASP A 75 -5.64 -12.46 22.48
CA ASP A 75 -4.46 -11.63 22.76
C ASP A 75 -3.91 -10.92 21.51
N TYR A 76 -4.42 -11.25 20.33
CA TYR A 76 -4.08 -10.59 19.08
C TYR A 76 -5.28 -10.48 18.15
N ASN A 77 -5.62 -9.26 17.74
CA ASN A 77 -6.63 -9.02 16.71
C ASN A 77 -5.94 -8.47 15.45
N PRO A 78 -5.95 -9.20 14.32
CA PRO A 78 -5.34 -8.72 13.08
C PRO A 78 -6.09 -7.50 12.53
N LEU A 79 -5.39 -6.68 11.74
CA LEU A 79 -6.00 -5.51 11.10
C LEU A 79 -7.17 -5.91 10.19
N ARG A 80 -8.20 -5.06 10.12
CA ARG A 80 -9.19 -5.17 9.05
C ARG A 80 -8.55 -4.85 7.71
N LEU A 81 -9.09 -5.41 6.62
CA LEU A 81 -8.59 -5.19 5.26
C LEU A 81 -8.40 -3.71 4.93
N ASN A 82 -9.42 -2.88 5.21
CA ASN A 82 -9.35 -1.44 4.95
C ASN A 82 -8.27 -0.74 5.77
N GLU A 83 -8.05 -1.15 7.03
CA GLU A 83 -7.00 -0.57 7.88
C GLU A 83 -5.61 -0.91 7.36
N ALA A 84 -5.41 -2.16 6.96
CA ALA A 84 -4.17 -2.61 6.32
C ALA A 84 -3.90 -1.87 5.00
N VAL A 85 -4.93 -1.65 4.18
CA VAL A 85 -4.83 -0.87 2.94
C VAL A 85 -4.44 0.58 3.24
N VAL A 86 -5.05 1.22 4.24
CA VAL A 86 -4.71 2.60 4.64
C VAL A 86 -3.26 2.71 5.11
N LEU A 87 -2.81 1.82 6.00
CA LEU A 87 -1.46 1.85 6.53
C LEU A 87 -0.42 1.56 5.44
N THR A 88 -0.68 0.57 4.59
CA THR A 88 0.20 0.24 3.47
C THR A 88 0.31 1.41 2.49
N ALA A 89 -0.80 2.09 2.16
CA ALA A 89 -0.77 3.28 1.30
C ALA A 89 0.11 4.41 1.88
N ARG A 90 0.09 4.59 3.20
CA ARG A 90 0.94 5.58 3.89
C ARG A 90 2.41 5.17 3.85
N ALA A 91 2.73 3.92 4.16
CA ALA A 91 4.09 3.41 4.09
C ALA A 91 4.65 3.49 2.66
N TYR A 92 3.87 3.06 1.66
CA TYR A 92 4.21 3.17 0.25
C TYR A 92 4.57 4.62 -0.12
N ALA A 93 3.70 5.58 0.19
CA ALA A 93 3.94 6.98 -0.14
C ALA A 93 5.22 7.54 0.51
N LYS A 94 5.51 7.17 1.77
CA LYS A 94 6.73 7.59 2.48
C LYS A 94 7.99 6.99 1.85
N LEU A 95 7.97 5.70 1.52
CA LEU A 95 9.11 5.00 0.92
C LEU A 95 9.40 5.54 -0.48
N THR A 96 8.37 5.66 -1.33
CA THR A 96 8.56 6.17 -2.70
C THR A 96 9.00 7.63 -2.72
N ALA A 97 8.54 8.46 -1.77
CA ALA A 97 9.00 9.84 -1.64
C ALA A 97 10.49 9.93 -1.23
N ALA A 98 11.01 8.90 -0.56
CA ALA A 98 12.42 8.78 -0.20
C ALA A 98 13.26 8.06 -1.29
N GLY A 99 12.69 7.80 -2.47
CA GLY A 99 13.37 7.10 -3.56
C GLY A 99 13.46 5.58 -3.42
N ILE A 100 12.81 4.99 -2.40
CA ILE A 100 12.83 3.54 -2.16
C ILE A 100 11.68 2.87 -2.93
N GLY A 101 12.02 2.02 -3.88
CA GLY A 101 11.05 1.27 -4.67
C GLY A 101 10.29 0.24 -3.83
N VAL A 102 8.96 0.16 -4.00
CA VAL A 102 8.15 -0.91 -3.39
C VAL A 102 7.82 -1.96 -4.44
N VAL A 103 8.49 -3.10 -4.36
CA VAL A 103 8.39 -4.16 -5.39
C VAL A 103 7.09 -4.94 -5.31
N ARG A 104 6.48 -5.04 -4.12
CA ARG A 104 5.21 -5.74 -3.93
C ARG A 104 4.45 -5.25 -2.70
N MET A 105 3.14 -5.19 -2.86
CA MET A 105 2.18 -4.96 -1.77
C MET A 105 1.22 -6.14 -1.67
N GLY A 106 1.15 -6.74 -0.48
CA GLY A 106 0.36 -7.94 -0.22
C GLY A 106 1.15 -9.25 -0.34
N LEU A 107 0.52 -10.31 0.15
CA LEU A 107 1.05 -11.67 0.06
C LEU A 107 0.90 -12.24 -1.35
N GLN A 108 1.71 -13.26 -1.67
CA GLN A 108 1.50 -14.00 -2.91
C GLN A 108 0.33 -14.95 -2.72
N PRO A 109 -0.74 -14.82 -3.52
CA PRO A 109 -1.84 -15.77 -3.42
C PRO A 109 -1.37 -17.11 -3.97
N THR A 110 -1.26 -18.10 -3.10
CA THR A 110 -1.17 -19.52 -3.47
C THR A 110 -2.39 -20.23 -2.91
N ALA A 111 -2.82 -21.32 -3.53
CA ALA A 111 -3.95 -22.11 -3.03
C ALA A 111 -3.70 -22.59 -1.60
N SER A 112 -2.47 -23.02 -1.30
CA SER A 112 -2.03 -23.42 0.04
C SER A 112 -2.15 -22.28 1.06
N LEU A 113 -1.66 -21.08 0.72
CA LEU A 113 -1.75 -19.93 1.63
C LEU A 113 -3.21 -19.55 1.86
N ALA A 114 -4.01 -19.47 0.80
CA ALA A 114 -5.42 -19.11 0.89
C ALA A 114 -6.20 -20.08 1.78
N ALA A 115 -5.94 -21.39 1.66
CA ALA A 115 -6.56 -22.42 2.48
C ALA A 115 -6.12 -22.37 3.96
N SER A 116 -4.89 -21.91 4.23
CA SER A 116 -4.33 -21.86 5.58
C SER A 116 -4.65 -20.59 6.37
N ILE A 117 -5.31 -19.59 5.77
CA ILE A 117 -5.60 -18.32 6.47
C ILE A 117 -6.77 -18.51 7.43
N VAL A 118 -6.52 -18.23 8.70
CA VAL A 118 -7.51 -18.25 9.77
C VAL A 118 -8.19 -16.90 9.91
N ALA A 119 -7.41 -15.81 9.88
CA ALA A 119 -7.92 -14.45 10.05
C ALA A 119 -6.97 -13.38 9.49
N GLY A 120 -7.50 -12.17 9.29
CA GLY A 120 -6.73 -10.99 8.95
C GLY A 120 -6.86 -10.52 7.50
N PRO A 121 -6.10 -9.48 7.12
CA PRO A 121 -6.33 -8.70 5.91
C PRO A 121 -5.70 -9.34 4.66
N PHE A 122 -6.20 -10.50 4.26
CA PHE A 122 -5.79 -11.14 3.00
C PHE A 122 -6.73 -10.76 1.85
N HIS A 123 -6.13 -10.38 0.72
CA HIS A 123 -6.86 -10.20 -0.53
C HIS A 123 -5.91 -10.50 -1.71
N PRO A 124 -6.31 -11.29 -2.71
CA PRO A 124 -5.44 -11.63 -3.85
C PRO A 124 -4.92 -10.39 -4.59
N ALA A 125 -5.77 -9.36 -4.72
CA ALA A 125 -5.43 -8.08 -5.33
C ALA A 125 -5.13 -6.96 -4.30
N PHE A 126 -4.53 -7.28 -3.14
CA PHE A 126 -4.27 -6.30 -2.08
C PHE A 126 -3.47 -5.07 -2.59
N GLY A 127 -2.45 -5.28 -3.41
CA GLY A 127 -1.69 -4.18 -4.01
C GLY A 127 -2.55 -3.24 -4.87
N GLU A 128 -3.53 -3.78 -5.59
CA GLU A 128 -4.49 -2.99 -6.38
C GLU A 128 -5.39 -2.13 -5.48
N LEU A 129 -5.86 -2.69 -4.35
CA LEU A 129 -6.63 -1.93 -3.35
C LEU A 129 -5.83 -0.76 -2.79
N VAL A 130 -4.54 -0.98 -2.51
CA VAL A 130 -3.64 0.08 -2.03
C VAL A 130 -3.44 1.15 -3.09
N GLN A 131 -3.16 0.77 -4.34
CA GLN A 131 -2.99 1.73 -5.43
C GLN A 131 -4.28 2.50 -5.71
N SER A 132 -5.43 1.83 -5.69
CA SER A 132 -6.74 2.45 -5.85
C SER A 132 -6.97 3.54 -4.81
N ARG A 133 -6.66 3.26 -3.54
CA ARG A 133 -6.75 4.27 -2.46
C ARG A 133 -5.82 5.47 -2.69
N ILE A 134 -4.61 5.23 -3.19
CA ILE A 134 -3.64 6.29 -3.50
C ILE A 134 -4.19 7.18 -4.62
N TRP A 135 -4.72 6.57 -5.69
CA TRP A 135 -5.36 7.28 -6.80
C TRP A 135 -6.54 8.13 -6.33
N LEU A 136 -7.48 7.55 -5.58
CA LEU A 136 -8.61 8.30 -5.04
C LEU A 136 -8.17 9.54 -4.25
N LYS A 137 -7.11 9.41 -3.43
CA LYS A 137 -6.56 10.56 -2.68
C LYS A 137 -6.01 11.64 -3.62
N LYS A 138 -5.27 11.27 -4.67
CA LYS A 138 -4.73 12.21 -5.66
C LYS A 138 -5.85 12.92 -6.42
N LEU A 139 -6.81 12.16 -6.96
CA LEU A 139 -7.92 12.70 -7.75
C LEU A 139 -8.79 13.65 -6.93
N ARG A 140 -9.16 13.25 -5.71
CA ARG A 140 -9.94 14.10 -4.82
C ARG A 140 -9.23 15.43 -4.51
N ALA A 141 -7.91 15.40 -4.32
CA ALA A 141 -7.13 16.61 -4.07
C ALA A 141 -7.04 17.53 -5.30
N ALA A 142 -7.00 16.96 -6.52
CA ALA A 142 -7.04 17.75 -7.75
C ALA A 142 -8.43 18.34 -8.00
N LEU A 143 -9.48 17.54 -7.89
CA LEU A 143 -10.87 17.96 -8.11
C LEU A 143 -11.35 19.01 -7.11
N ALA A 144 -10.87 18.94 -5.86
CA ALA A 144 -11.18 19.94 -4.84
C ALA A 144 -10.64 21.35 -5.17
N ARG A 145 -9.75 21.48 -6.16
CA ARG A 145 -9.21 22.77 -6.63
C ARG A 145 -9.98 23.36 -7.80
N LEU A 146 -10.95 22.64 -8.38
CA LEU A 146 -11.73 23.13 -9.51
C LEU A 146 -12.71 24.22 -9.11
N LEU A 147 -12.71 25.30 -9.88
CA LEU A 147 -13.73 26.35 -9.80
C LEU A 147 -15.08 25.84 -10.31
N PRO A 148 -16.20 26.44 -9.87
CA PRO A 148 -17.52 26.11 -10.39
C PRO A 148 -17.57 26.22 -11.92
N GLY A 149 -18.14 25.20 -12.58
CA GLY A 149 -18.23 25.13 -14.04
C GLY A 149 -17.04 24.47 -14.75
N GLU A 150 -15.88 24.36 -14.10
CA GLU A 150 -14.71 23.70 -14.69
C GLU A 150 -14.86 22.18 -14.75
N HIS A 151 -14.32 21.59 -15.82
CA HIS A 151 -14.24 20.14 -16.01
C HIS A 151 -12.76 19.68 -16.06
N LEU A 152 -12.43 18.60 -15.35
CA LEU A 152 -11.07 18.08 -15.31
C LEU A 152 -10.90 16.84 -16.19
N ALA A 153 -10.15 16.97 -17.28
CA ALA A 153 -9.62 15.82 -18.00
C ALA A 153 -8.39 15.27 -17.28
N ILE A 154 -8.49 14.01 -16.83
CA ILE A 154 -7.49 13.31 -16.04
C ILE A 154 -6.81 12.28 -16.93
N HIS A 155 -5.65 12.64 -17.45
CA HIS A 155 -4.84 11.80 -18.32
C HIS A 155 -3.97 10.87 -17.46
N ILE A 156 -4.07 9.56 -17.70
CA ILE A 156 -3.37 8.51 -16.94
C ILE A 156 -2.77 7.49 -17.89
N SER A 157 -1.82 6.68 -17.41
CA SER A 157 -1.47 5.45 -18.12
C SER A 157 -2.67 4.51 -18.20
N HIS A 158 -2.89 3.89 -19.36
CA HIS A 158 -3.89 2.83 -19.53
C HIS A 158 -3.72 1.68 -18.53
N ARG A 159 -2.49 1.44 -18.05
CA ARG A 159 -2.14 0.43 -17.04
C ARG A 159 -2.67 0.74 -15.64
N ASP A 160 -3.01 1.99 -15.37
CA ASP A 160 -3.55 2.44 -14.08
C ASP A 160 -5.09 2.55 -14.08
N ARG A 161 -5.74 2.34 -15.23
CA ARG A 161 -7.20 2.50 -15.38
C ARG A 161 -8.01 1.74 -14.32
N SER A 162 -7.61 0.50 -14.04
CA SER A 162 -8.26 -0.34 -13.02
C SER A 162 -8.14 0.29 -11.63
N ALA A 163 -6.92 0.64 -11.21
CA ALA A 163 -6.69 1.23 -9.90
C ALA A 163 -7.37 2.61 -9.76
N VAL A 164 -7.34 3.43 -10.82
CA VAL A 164 -8.00 4.74 -10.86
C VAL A 164 -9.50 4.59 -10.68
N SER A 165 -10.12 3.65 -11.40
CA SER A 165 -11.56 3.38 -11.30
C SER A 165 -11.94 2.72 -9.97
N GLY A 166 -11.04 1.92 -9.40
CA GLY A 166 -11.27 1.07 -8.25
C GLY A 166 -12.11 -0.17 -8.59
N ILE A 167 -12.10 -1.15 -7.69
CA ILE A 167 -12.89 -2.37 -7.84
C ILE A 167 -14.36 -2.00 -7.98
N ARG A 168 -15.04 -2.53 -9.01
CA ARG A 168 -16.46 -2.22 -9.30
C ARG A 168 -16.74 -0.70 -9.41
N LYS A 169 -15.77 0.08 -9.91
CA LYS A 169 -15.84 1.55 -10.06
C LYS A 169 -16.01 2.31 -8.72
N GLU A 170 -15.59 1.73 -7.60
CA GLU A 170 -15.76 2.32 -6.28
C GLU A 170 -15.22 3.76 -6.18
N ASN A 171 -14.07 4.06 -6.80
CA ASN A 171 -13.51 5.42 -6.74
C ASN A 171 -14.36 6.42 -7.53
N ILE A 172 -14.88 6.02 -8.69
CA ILE A 172 -15.73 6.87 -9.53
C ILE A 172 -17.00 7.23 -8.75
N ASN A 173 -17.69 6.21 -8.25
CA ASN A 173 -18.90 6.38 -7.45
C ASN A 173 -18.63 7.25 -6.21
N ARG A 174 -17.46 7.07 -5.57
CA ARG A 174 -17.08 7.86 -4.40
C ARG A 174 -16.83 9.33 -4.75
N LEU A 175 -16.19 9.62 -5.88
CA LEU A 175 -15.98 11.00 -6.33
C LEU A 175 -17.29 11.67 -6.72
N GLU A 176 -18.20 10.95 -7.36
CA GLU A 176 -19.55 11.43 -7.69
C GLU A 176 -20.35 11.79 -6.42
N GLN A 177 -20.35 10.90 -5.42
CA GLN A 177 -20.97 11.14 -4.11
C GLN A 177 -20.36 12.33 -3.34
N LEU A 178 -19.13 12.73 -3.67
CA LEU A 178 -18.47 13.91 -3.10
C LEU A 178 -18.80 15.21 -3.86
N GLY A 179 -19.72 15.16 -4.84
CA GLY A 179 -20.16 16.32 -5.61
C GLY A 179 -19.34 16.59 -6.88
N PHE A 180 -18.52 15.64 -7.32
CA PHE A 180 -17.74 15.76 -8.56
C PHE A 180 -18.40 15.10 -9.78
N ALA A 181 -19.66 14.66 -9.66
CA ALA A 181 -20.38 14.06 -10.78
C ALA A 181 -20.41 15.00 -12.00
N GLY A 182 -20.04 14.48 -13.17
CA GLY A 182 -19.96 15.25 -14.42
C GLY A 182 -18.80 16.26 -14.49
N ARG A 183 -17.97 16.38 -13.44
CA ARG A 183 -16.86 17.37 -13.38
C ARG A 183 -15.50 16.80 -13.77
N PHE A 184 -15.44 15.55 -14.19
CA PHE A 184 -14.19 14.92 -14.61
C PHE A 184 -14.38 13.84 -15.66
N THR A 185 -13.34 13.64 -16.45
CA THR A 185 -13.22 12.55 -17.42
C THR A 185 -11.86 11.88 -17.26
N ILE A 186 -11.83 10.54 -17.20
CA ILE A 186 -10.58 9.79 -17.18
C ILE A 186 -10.20 9.45 -18.62
N VAL A 187 -9.00 9.87 -19.03
CA VAL A 187 -8.45 9.68 -20.38
C VAL A 187 -7.24 8.73 -20.28
N PRO A 188 -7.40 7.42 -20.57
CA PRO A 188 -6.29 6.48 -20.53
C PRO A 188 -5.42 6.59 -21.78
N GLU A 189 -4.12 6.84 -21.61
CA GLU A 189 -3.14 6.96 -22.69
C GLU A 189 -2.16 5.78 -22.70
N LYS A 190 -1.77 5.33 -23.91
CA LYS A 190 -0.79 4.23 -24.08
C LYS A 190 0.66 4.68 -23.91
N SER A 191 0.96 5.94 -24.25
CA SER A 191 2.28 6.57 -24.17
C SER A 191 2.74 6.85 -22.74
N MET A 192 1.81 6.98 -21.79
CA MET A 192 2.12 7.38 -20.42
C MET A 192 2.71 6.23 -19.59
N GLU A 193 3.74 6.56 -18.81
CA GLU A 193 4.36 5.65 -17.84
C GLU A 193 3.41 5.34 -16.67
N ARG A 194 3.55 4.16 -16.09
CA ARG A 194 2.70 3.75 -14.97
C ARG A 194 2.92 4.67 -13.76
N GLY A 195 1.83 5.09 -13.12
CA GLY A 195 1.84 5.99 -11.97
C GLY A 195 1.87 7.49 -12.33
N SER A 196 2.07 7.82 -13.61
CA SER A 196 2.04 9.19 -14.12
C SER A 196 0.60 9.70 -14.27
N ILE A 197 0.43 11.01 -14.09
CA ILE A 197 -0.86 11.70 -14.21
C ILE A 197 -0.63 13.10 -14.77
N ARG A 198 -1.52 13.52 -15.67
CA ARG A 198 -1.58 14.89 -16.18
C ARG A 198 -3.01 15.39 -16.09
N TYR A 199 -3.16 16.64 -15.69
CA TYR A 199 -4.45 17.31 -15.53
C TYR A 199 -4.61 18.37 -16.61
N VAL A 200 -5.78 18.41 -17.25
CA VAL A 200 -6.17 19.47 -18.19
C VAL A 200 -7.53 19.98 -17.74
N VAL A 201 -7.62 21.28 -17.47
CA VAL A 201 -8.89 21.94 -17.16
C VAL A 201 -9.52 22.37 -18.47
N CYS A 202 -10.78 21.96 -18.68
CA CYS A 202 -11.60 22.27 -19.83
C CYS A 202 -12.78 23.15 -19.42
#